data_AF-A0A3M7PWZ3-F1
#
_entry.id   AF-A0A3M7PWZ3-F1
#
_cell.length_a   1.000
_cell.length_b   1.000
_cell.length_c   1.000
_cell.angle_alpha   90.00
_cell.angle_beta   90.00
_cell.angle_gamma   90.00
#
_symmetry.space_group_name_H-M   'P 1'
#
loop_
_entity.id
_entity.type
_entity.pdbx_description
1 polymer ?
#
loop_
_entity_poly.entity_id
_entity_poly.type
_entity_poly.pdbx_seq_one_letter_code
_entity_poly.pdbx_strand_id
1 'polypeptide(L)'
;MDALEINVGGRIFTTSLNTLTKYRDSIFAKMVNGSHPFGKDKNNLLFIDRSPDLFTYVLQYLRAEQLDVHKLMADQKAALFKALLTEAKFFNLNAFIFYLESMIRN
;
A
#
# COMPACT_ATOMS: atom_id res chain seq x y z
N MET A 1 16.49 -9.23 9.71
CA MET A 1 15.28 -8.74 9.01
C MET A 1 15.62 -8.72 7.55
N ASP A 2 14.91 -9.49 6.72
CA ASP A 2 15.16 -9.49 5.28
C ASP A 2 14.40 -8.32 4.67
N ALA A 3 15.16 -7.31 4.27
CA ALA A 3 14.67 -6.19 3.49
C ALA A 3 14.48 -6.63 2.04
N LEU A 4 13.42 -6.14 1.42
CA LEU A 4 13.09 -6.36 0.02
C LEU A 4 12.83 -5.01 -0.65
N GLU A 5 13.13 -4.95 -1.94
CA GLU A 5 12.86 -3.80 -2.78
C GLU A 5 11.73 -4.13 -3.75
N ILE A 6 10.78 -3.21 -3.86
CA ILE A 6 9.68 -3.25 -4.83
C ILE A 6 9.65 -1.94 -5.61
N ASN A 7 9.37 -2.04 -6.90
CA ASN A 7 9.16 -0.89 -7.76
C ASN A 7 7.66 -0.62 -7.89
N VAL A 8 7.22 0.55 -7.44
CA VAL A 8 5.83 0.99 -7.59
C VAL A 8 5.79 2.20 -8.50
N GLY A 9 5.21 2.06 -9.70
CA GLY A 9 5.07 3.15 -10.67
C GLY A 9 6.38 3.87 -11.03
N GLY A 10 7.53 3.17 -10.93
CA GLY A 10 8.86 3.72 -11.20
C GLY A 10 9.65 4.18 -9.96
N ARG A 11 9.04 4.21 -8.76
CA ARG A 11 9.73 4.53 -7.50
C ARG A 11 10.06 3.25 -6.74
N ILE A 12 11.31 3.13 -6.30
CA ILE A 12 11.75 2.00 -5.47
C ILE A 12 11.39 2.24 -4.01
N PHE A 13 10.76 1.24 -3.38
CA PHE A 13 10.47 1.21 -1.96
C PHE A 13 11.20 0.04 -1.32
N THR A 14 11.88 0.31 -0.21
CA THR A 14 12.50 -0.72 0.62
C THR A 14 11.62 -0.97 1.85
N THR A 15 11.29 -2.24 2.11
CA THR A 15 10.50 -2.64 3.27
C THR A 15 10.88 -4.06 3.71
N SER A 16 10.29 -4.56 4.79
CA SER A 16 10.51 -5.93 5.25
C SER A 16 9.44 -6.89 4.71
N LEU A 17 9.80 -8.17 4.60
CA LEU A 17 8.84 -9.22 4.27
C LEU A 17 7.65 -9.22 5.23
N ASN A 18 7.92 -9.10 6.52
CA ASN A 18 6.91 -9.07 7.58
C ASN A 18 5.91 -7.92 7.41
N THR A 19 6.37 -6.75 6.95
CA THR A 19 5.49 -5.61 6.67
C THR A 19 4.56 -5.89 5.49
N LEU A 20 5.07 -6.48 4.41
CA LEU A 20 4.25 -6.81 3.23
C LEU A 20 3.28 -7.96 3.48
N THR A 21 3.67 -8.97 4.26
CA THR A 21 2.87 -10.17 4.51
C THR A 21 2.00 -10.07 5.77
N LYS A 22 1.99 -8.92 6.46
CA LYS A 22 1.16 -8.66 7.65
C LYS A 22 -0.31 -9.04 7.42
N TYR A 23 -0.84 -8.72 6.25
CA TYR A 23 -2.18 -9.11 5.83
C TYR A 23 -2.09 -10.25 4.83
N ARG A 24 -2.37 -11.48 5.27
CA ARG A 24 -2.20 -12.71 4.47
C ARG A 24 -3.05 -12.78 3.21
N ASP A 25 -4.21 -12.13 3.23
CA ASP A 25 -5.13 -12.10 2.08
C ASP A 25 -4.81 -10.98 1.07
N SER A 26 -3.86 -10.10 1.42
CA SER A 26 -3.48 -8.97 0.57
C SER A 26 -2.77 -9.43 -0.70
N ILE A 27 -2.78 -8.55 -1.70
CA ILE A 27 -1.98 -8.72 -2.92
C ILE A 27 -0.50 -8.90 -2.58
N PHE A 28 0.03 -8.19 -1.60
CA PHE A 28 1.45 -8.28 -1.23
C PHE A 28 1.84 -9.67 -0.73
N ALA A 29 0.99 -10.32 0.05
CA ALA A 29 1.23 -11.70 0.47
C ALA A 29 1.28 -12.66 -0.72
N LYS A 30 0.39 -12.46 -1.71
CA LYS A 30 0.34 -13.21 -2.97
C LYS A 30 1.51 -12.91 -3.92
N MET A 31 2.02 -11.68 -3.89
CA MET A 31 3.22 -11.28 -4.62
C MET A 31 4.44 -12.07 -4.12
N VAL A 32 4.62 -12.08 -2.80
CA VAL A 32 5.85 -12.64 -2.23
C VAL A 32 5.84 -14.17 -2.20
N ASN A 33 4.68 -14.80 -2.00
CA ASN A 33 4.59 -16.25 -2.07
C ASN A 33 4.59 -16.81 -3.51
N GLY A 34 4.63 -15.93 -4.52
CA GLY A 34 4.64 -16.31 -5.94
C GLY A 34 3.33 -16.90 -6.45
N SER A 35 2.23 -16.82 -5.70
CA SER A 35 0.94 -17.41 -6.07
C SER A 35 0.16 -16.59 -7.09
N HIS A 36 0.66 -15.41 -7.45
CA HIS A 36 0.06 -14.55 -8.47
C HIS A 36 1.16 -13.97 -9.38
N PRO A 37 0.95 -13.95 -10.70
CA PRO A 37 1.95 -13.45 -11.64
C PRO A 37 2.05 -11.94 -11.52
N PHE A 38 3.15 -11.46 -10.92
CA PHE A 38 3.52 -10.05 -10.97
C PHE A 38 4.66 -9.84 -11.95
N GLY A 39 4.55 -8.75 -12.70
CA GLY A 39 5.64 -8.31 -13.56
C GLY A 39 6.88 -7.96 -12.74
N LYS A 40 8.03 -8.09 -13.37
CA LYS A 40 9.27 -7.52 -12.86
C LYS A 40 9.70 -6.36 -13.74
N ASP A 41 10.38 -5.39 -13.15
CA ASP A 41 10.96 -4.29 -13.91
C ASP A 41 12.28 -4.70 -14.59
N LYS A 42 12.91 -3.74 -15.28
CA LYS A 42 14.21 -3.92 -15.94
C LYS A 42 15.36 -4.33 -15.00
N ASN A 43 15.20 -4.13 -13.70
CA ASN A 43 16.18 -4.45 -12.66
C ASN A 43 15.79 -5.74 -11.92
N ASN A 44 14.82 -6.52 -12.43
CA ASN A 44 14.32 -7.77 -11.83
C ASN A 44 13.65 -7.56 -10.45
N LEU A 45 13.22 -6.34 -10.13
CA LEU A 45 12.43 -6.03 -8.93
C LEU A 45 10.95 -6.28 -9.21
N LEU A 46 10.20 -6.68 -8.17
CA LEU A 46 8.74 -6.78 -8.26
C LEU A 46 8.16 -5.42 -8.67
N PHE A 47 7.37 -5.41 -9.73
CA PHE A 47 6.78 -4.21 -10.28
C PHE A 47 5.28 -4.14 -9.99
N ILE A 48 4.84 -2.99 -9.50
CA ILE A 48 3.45 -2.66 -9.24
C ILE A 48 3.11 -1.41 -10.05
N ASP A 49 2.23 -1.55 -11.02
CA ASP A 49 1.79 -0.45 -11.88
C ASP A 49 0.71 0.41 -11.19
N ARG A 50 1.10 1.06 -10.07
CA ARG A 50 0.24 1.91 -9.23
C ARG A 50 0.95 3.21 -8.85
N SER A 51 0.20 4.16 -8.29
CA SER A 51 0.74 5.46 -7.88
C SER A 51 1.75 5.33 -6.73
N PRO A 52 3.01 5.75 -6.89
CA PRO A 52 3.99 5.73 -5.81
C PRO A 52 3.66 6.70 -4.66
N ASP A 53 2.98 7.80 -4.95
CA ASP A 53 2.62 8.79 -3.93
C ASP A 53 1.57 8.25 -2.97
N LEU A 54 0.54 7.59 -3.50
CA LEU A 54 -0.47 6.92 -2.68
C LEU A 54 0.13 5.68 -1.96
N PHE A 55 1.03 4.97 -2.63
CA PHE A 55 1.70 3.81 -2.03
C PHE A 55 2.49 4.16 -0.76
N THR A 56 2.99 5.40 -0.65
CA THR A 56 3.65 5.87 0.57
C THR A 56 2.75 5.76 1.80
N TYR A 57 1.46 6.11 1.65
CA TYR A 57 0.46 5.97 2.72
C TYR A 57 0.02 4.53 2.93
N VAL A 58 -0.08 3.73 1.87
CA VAL A 58 -0.33 2.28 1.99
C VAL A 58 0.77 1.64 2.85
N LEU A 59 2.03 1.92 2.52
CA LEU A 59 3.18 1.38 3.24
C LEU A 59 3.27 1.92 4.68
N GLN A 60 2.91 3.19 4.91
CA GLN A 60 2.77 3.74 6.25
C GLN A 60 1.74 2.96 7.07
N TYR A 61 0.55 2.69 6.49
CA TYR A 61 -0.48 1.92 7.16
C TYR A 61 -0.03 0.48 7.45
N LEU A 62 0.66 -0.19 6.53
CA LEU A 62 1.21 -1.53 6.79
C LEU A 62 2.19 -1.54 7.99
N ARG A 63 2.91 -0.44 8.22
CA ARG A 63 3.89 -0.30 9.32
C ARG A 63 3.24 0.05 10.65
N ALA A 64 2.33 1.01 10.66
CA ALA A 64 1.81 1.65 11.89
C ALA A 64 0.30 1.46 12.12
N GLU A 65 -0.43 0.88 11.17
CA GLU A 65 -1.90 0.76 11.18
C GLU A 65 -2.65 2.08 11.33
N GLN A 66 -1.98 3.19 11.03
CA GLN A 66 -2.49 4.54 11.12
C GLN A 66 -1.86 5.39 10.01
N LEU A 67 -2.55 6.46 9.63
CA LEU A 67 -2.06 7.43 8.66
C LEU A 67 -1.63 8.72 9.35
N ASP A 68 -0.48 9.24 8.97
CA ASP A 68 -0.01 10.53 9.45
C ASP A 68 -0.48 11.67 8.54
N VAL A 69 -1.72 12.13 8.77
CA VAL A 69 -2.39 13.14 7.92
C VAL A 69 -2.71 14.43 8.68
N HIS A 70 -2.09 14.66 9.85
CA HIS A 70 -2.37 15.83 10.69
C HIS A 70 -2.10 17.17 9.99
N LYS A 71 -1.15 17.20 9.04
CA LYS A 71 -0.77 18.40 8.29
C LYS A 71 -1.71 18.74 7.13
N LEU A 72 -2.65 17.86 6.79
CA LEU A 72 -3.56 18.05 5.66
C LEU A 72 -4.83 18.78 6.07
N MET A 73 -5.30 19.67 5.21
CA MET A 73 -6.60 20.33 5.34
C MET A 73 -7.75 19.34 5.12
N ALA A 74 -8.97 19.69 5.54
CA ALA A 74 -10.12 18.77 5.50
C ALA A 74 -10.48 18.32 4.08
N ASP A 75 -10.46 19.24 3.12
CA ASP A 75 -10.68 19.00 1.69
C ASP A 75 -9.61 18.07 1.11
N GLN A 76 -8.34 18.30 1.47
CA GLN A 76 -7.21 17.46 1.06
C GLN A 76 -7.32 16.05 1.64
N LYS A 77 -7.74 15.91 2.91
CA LYS A 77 -7.99 14.61 3.56
C LYS A 77 -9.09 13.85 2.85
N ALA A 78 -10.21 14.50 2.53
CA ALA A 78 -11.33 13.84 1.85
C ALA A 78 -10.92 13.30 0.47
N ALA A 79 -10.18 14.10 -0.31
CA ALA A 79 -9.65 13.66 -1.60
C ALA A 79 -8.65 12.50 -1.45
N LEU A 80 -7.72 12.62 -0.49
CA LEU A 80 -6.73 11.58 -0.22
C LEU A 80 -7.38 10.27 0.21
N PHE A 81 -8.33 10.29 1.15
CA PHE A 81 -8.98 9.06 1.63
C PHE A 81 -9.76 8.34 0.54
N LYS A 82 -10.41 9.08 -0.37
CA LYS A 82 -11.05 8.47 -1.56
C LYS A 82 -10.02 7.81 -2.48
N ALA A 83 -8.89 8.47 -2.73
CA ALA A 83 -7.82 7.91 -3.54
C ALA A 83 -7.20 6.66 -2.88
N LEU A 84 -6.94 6.72 -1.57
CA LEU A 84 -6.41 5.60 -0.79
C LEU A 84 -7.40 4.43 -0.71
N LEU A 85 -8.71 4.69 -0.72
CA LEU A 85 -9.71 3.63 -0.73
C LEU A 85 -9.62 2.80 -2.01
N THR A 86 -9.34 3.44 -3.14
CA THR A 86 -9.09 2.76 -4.42
C THR A 86 -7.84 1.88 -4.34
N GLU A 87 -6.74 2.38 -3.78
CA GLU A 87 -5.52 1.58 -3.59
C GLU A 87 -5.73 0.44 -2.58
N ALA A 88 -6.40 0.69 -1.47
CA ALA A 88 -6.68 -0.32 -0.44
C ALA A 88 -7.52 -1.48 -1.00
N LYS A 89 -8.51 -1.16 -1.85
CA LYS A 89 -9.29 -2.15 -2.60
C LYS A 89 -8.44 -2.92 -3.60
N PHE A 90 -7.60 -2.21 -4.37
CA PHE A 90 -6.67 -2.85 -5.30
C PHE A 90 -5.78 -3.86 -4.56
N PHE A 91 -5.13 -3.45 -3.46
CA PHE A 91 -4.23 -4.32 -2.69
C PHE A 91 -4.94 -5.36 -1.80
N ASN A 92 -6.28 -5.40 -1.82
CA ASN A 92 -7.10 -6.25 -0.97
C ASN A 92 -6.78 -6.13 0.54
N LEU A 93 -6.69 -4.88 1.03
CA LEU A 93 -6.40 -4.55 2.43
C LEU A 93 -7.68 -4.24 3.20
N ASN A 94 -8.46 -5.27 3.57
CA ASN A 94 -9.76 -5.11 4.22
C ASN A 94 -9.73 -4.25 5.49
N ALA A 95 -8.73 -4.41 6.35
CA ALA A 95 -8.57 -3.58 7.54
C ALA A 95 -8.38 -2.10 7.18
N PHE A 96 -7.59 -1.82 6.12
CA PHE A 96 -7.35 -0.45 5.67
C PHE A 96 -8.59 0.16 5.02
N ILE A 97 -9.36 -0.64 4.26
CA ILE A 97 -10.65 -0.23 3.69
C ILE A 97 -11.59 0.22 4.81
N PHE A 98 -11.76 -0.61 5.85
CA PHE A 98 -12.64 -0.28 6.98
C PHE A 98 -12.19 0.97 7.74
N TYR A 99 -10.88 1.12 7.94
CA TYR A 99 -10.28 2.31 8.54
C TYR A 99 -10.60 3.56 7.71
N LEU A 100 -10.35 3.54 6.40
CA LEU A 100 -10.59 4.68 5.51
C LEU A 100 -12.07 5.06 5.43
N GLU A 101 -12.97 4.07 5.34
CA GLU A 101 -14.41 4.34 5.32
C GLU A 101 -14.89 4.99 6.61
N SER A 102 -14.34 4.60 7.76
CA SER A 102 -14.66 5.22 9.05
C SER A 102 -14.18 6.66 9.15
N MET A 103 -13.07 6.99 8.48
CA MET A 103 -12.56 8.36 8.39
C MET A 103 -13.32 9.24 7.39
N ILE A 104 -14.04 8.65 6.42
CA ILE A 104 -14.86 9.39 5.44
C ILE A 104 -16.27 9.68 5.98
N ARG A 105 -16.80 8.82 6.85
CA ARG A 105 -18.14 8.96 7.44
C ARG A 105 -18.21 9.99 8.58
N ASN A 106 -17.08 10.34 9.18
CA ASN A 106 -16.94 11.39 10.20
C ASN A 106 -16.63 12.74 9.54
#